data_AF-A0A2V8EPY1-F1
#
_entry.id   AF-A0A2V8EPY1-F1
#
_cell.length_a   1.000
_cell.length_b   1.000
_cell.length_c   1.000
_cell.angle_alpha   90.00
_cell.angle_beta   90.00
_cell.angle_gamma   90.00
#
_symmetry.space_group_name_H-M   'P 1'
#
loop_
_entity.id
_entity.type
_entity.pdbx_description
1 polymer ?
#
loop_
_entity_poly.entity_id
_entity_poly.type
_entity_poly.pdbx_seq_one_letter_code
_entity_poly.pdbx_strand_id
1 'polypeptide(L)' 'MRIIEAKVVVCSPGRNFVTLKIVTEDGVYGIGDATLNGRELAV' A
#
# COMPACT_ATOMS: atom_id res chain seq x y z
N MET A 1 -20.26 3.66 4.73
CA MET A 1 -18.81 3.61 4.96
C MET A 1 -18.35 2.19 5.26
N ARG A 2 -18.00 1.46 4.20
CA ARG A 2 -17.37 0.13 4.23
C ARG A 2 -16.14 0.13 3.34
N ILE A 3 -15.13 -0.67 3.70
CA ILE A 3 -13.97 -0.94 2.84
C ILE A 3 -14.37 -1.96 1.78
N ILE A 4 -14.11 -1.65 0.51
CA ILE A 4 -14.40 -2.55 -0.62
C ILE A 4 -13.13 -3.11 -1.26
N GLU A 5 -11.98 -2.46 -1.06
CA GLU A 5 -10.72 -2.88 -1.66
C GLU A 5 -9.55 -2.53 -0.75
N ALA A 6 -8.59 -3.45 -0.67
CA ALA A 6 -7.28 -3.22 -0.08
C ALA A 6 -6.20 -3.78 -1.03
N LYS A 7 -5.25 -2.94 -1.44
CA LYS A 7 -4.16 -3.28 -2.36
C LYS A 7 -2.82 -2.97 -1.75
N VAL A 8 -1.88 -3.90 -1.89
CA VAL A 8 -0.47 -3.68 -1.56
C VAL A 8 0.25 -3.31 -2.85
N VAL A 9 0.93 -2.17 -2.83
CA VAL A 9 1.77 -1.69 -3.94
C VAL A 9 3.21 -1.71 -3.48
N VAL A 10 4.08 -2.38 -4.23
CA VAL A 10 5.53 -2.40 -3.97
C VAL A 10 6.23 -1.69 -5.12
N CYS A 11 7.17 -0.80 -4.83
CA CYS A 11 7.99 -0.12 -5.82
C CYS A 11 9.42 0.11 -5.30
N SER A 12 10.39 0.32 -6.20
CA SER A 12 11.81 0.52 -5.83
C SER A 12 12.48 1.74 -6.49
N PRO A 13 11.94 2.98 -6.35
CA PRO A 13 12.64 4.19 -6.76
C PRO A 13 13.80 4.51 -5.80
N GLY A 14 14.95 3.84 -5.98
CA GLY A 14 16.18 4.03 -5.20
C GLY A 14 16.29 3.19 -3.93
N ARG A 15 15.17 2.85 -3.28
CA ARG A 15 15.03 1.77 -2.31
C ARG A 15 13.61 1.20 -2.37
N ASN A 16 13.39 0.04 -1.78
CA ASN A 16 12.05 -0.55 -1.72
C ASN A 16 11.12 0.26 -0.82
N PHE A 17 9.88 0.39 -1.28
CA PHE A 17 8.74 0.93 -0.55
C PHE A 17 7.55 0.01 -0.71
N VAL A 18 6.77 -0.12 0.36
CA VAL A 18 5.51 -0.86 0.38
C VAL A 18 4.41 0.08 0.85
N THR A 19 3.36 0.22 0.05
CA THR A 19 2.21 1.08 0.37
C THR A 19 0.93 0.26 0.39
N LEU A 20 0.17 0.38 1.47
CA LEU A 20 -1.21 -0.12 1.53
C LEU A 20 -2.16 0.96 1.04
N LYS A 21 -2.99 0.64 0.05
CA LYS A 21 -4.09 1.48 -0.42
C LYS A 21 -5.42 0.84 -0.03
N ILE A 22 -6.29 1.60 0.62
CA ILE A 22 -7.65 1.18 0.98
C ILE A 22 -8.66 2.05 0.24
N VAL A 23 -9.69 1.44 -0.33
CA VAL A 23 -10.79 2.13 -1.03
C VAL A 23 -12.12 1.78 -0.35
N THR A 24 -12.97 2.78 -0.13
CA THR A 24 -14.31 2.62 0.44
C THR A 24 -15.38 2.54 -0.66
N GLU A 25 -16.57 2.04 -0.30
CA GLU A 25 -17.75 2.01 -1.19
C GLU A 25 -18.15 3.40 -1.69
N ASP A 26 -17.84 4.44 -0.91
CA ASP A 26 -18.12 5.84 -1.21
C ASP A 26 -17.08 6.45 -2.17
N GLY A 27 -16.12 5.65 -2.67
CA GLY A 27 -15.07 6.07 -3.60
C GLY A 27 -13.89 6.81 -2.96
N VAL A 28 -13.96 7.09 -1.66
CA VAL A 28 -12.85 7.67 -0.89
C VAL A 28 -11.76 6.61 -0.72
N TYR A 29 -10.50 7.03 -0.85
CA TYR A 29 -9.37 6.15 -0.60
C TYR A 29 -8.32 6.80 0.30
N GLY A 30 -7.58 5.96 1.00
CA GLY A 30 -6.43 6.35 1.81
C GLY A 30 -5.21 5.51 1.44
N ILE A 31 -4.03 6.04 1.75
CA ILE A 31 -2.75 5.34 1.62
C ILE A 31 -2.02 5.34 2.97
N GLY A 32 -1.29 4.27 3.23
CA GLY A 32 -0.43 4.13 4.41
C GLY A 32 0.89 3.46 4.04
N ASP A 33 1.98 3.94 4.64
CA ASP A 33 3.29 3.29 4.53
C ASP A 33 3.28 1.96 5.29
N ALA A 34 3.82 0.93 4.65
CA ALA A 34 3.96 -0.41 5.18
C ALA A 34 5.37 -0.97 4.94
N THR A 35 6.34 -0.10 4.65
CA THR A 35 7.72 -0.48 4.38
C THR A 35 8.40 -1.04 5.63
N LEU A 36 8.91 -2.27 5.55
CA LEU A 36 9.69 -2.91 6.62
C LEU A 36 11.08 -3.32 6.11
N ASN A 37 12.03 -2.39 6.21
CA ASN A 37 13.36 -2.51 5.62
C ASN A 37 14.06 -3.86 5.89
N GLY A 38 14.46 -4.54 4.81
CA GLY A 38 15.12 -5.84 4.84
C GLY A 38 14.18 -7.03 5.01
N ARG A 39 12.86 -6.81 5.01
CA ARG A 39 11.81 -7.84 5.09
C ARG A 39 10.67 -7.59 4.10
N GLU A 40 10.73 -6.53 3.32
CA GLU A 40 9.87 -6.32 2.18
C GLU A 40 10.19 -7.29 1.02
N LEU A 41 9.22 -7.47 0.12
CA LEU A 41 9.42 -8.22 -1.11
C LEU A 41 10.55 -7.57 -1.92
N ALA A 42 11.54 -8.36 -2.34
CA ALA A 42 12.59 -7.88 -3.23
C ALA A 42 11.99 -7.56 -4.61
N VAL A 43 12.21 -6.33 -5.09
CA VAL A 43 11.70 -5.79 -6.36
C VAL A 43 12.83 -5.11 -7.11
#